data_AF-A0A522CS37-F1
#
_entry.id   AF-A0A522CS37-F1
#
_cell.length_a   1.000
_cell.length_b   1.000
_cell.length_c   1.000
_cell.angle_alpha   90.00
_cell.angle_beta   90.00
_cell.angle_gamma   90.00
#
_symmetry.space_group_name_H-M   'P 1'
#
loop_
_entity.id
_entity.type
_entity.pdbx_description
1 polymer ?
#
loop_
_entity_poly.entity_id
_entity_poly.type
_entity_poly.pdbx_seq_one_letter_code
_entity_poly.pdbx_strand_id
1 'polypeptide(L)' 'MTKITDLKAIIIDAAGAELTKEEEALFRAEKPAGFILFKRN' A
#
# COMPACT_ATOMS: atom_id res chain seq x y z
N MET A 1 14.40 8.58 -4.69
CA MET A 1 14.05 7.15 -4.78
C MET A 1 14.03 6.59 -3.37
N THR A 2 12.87 6.11 -2.90
CA THR A 2 12.72 5.43 -1.61
C THR A 2 13.55 4.14 -1.65
N LYS A 3 14.42 3.90 -0.67
CA LYS A 3 15.15 2.63 -0.60
C LYS A 3 14.22 1.58 -0.01
N ILE A 4 14.35 0.31 -0.44
CA ILE A 4 13.57 -0.81 0.15
C ILE A 4 13.75 -0.89 1.67
N THR A 5 14.90 -0.45 2.19
CA THR A 5 15.18 -0.36 3.63
C THR A 5 14.33 0.66 4.39
N ASP A 6 13.68 1.60 3.69
CA ASP A 6 12.82 2.63 4.29
C ASP A 6 11.35 2.19 4.40
N LEU A 7 11.00 1.02 3.83
CA LEU A 7 9.66 0.46 3.86
C LEU A 7 9.49 -0.44 5.09
N LYS A 8 8.33 -0.36 5.73
CA LYS A 8 7.95 -1.27 6.82
C LYS A 8 7.73 -2.67 6.23
N ALA A 9 8.13 -3.71 6.96
CA ALA A 9 7.92 -5.12 6.59
C ALA A 9 6.45 -5.56 6.79
N ILE A 10 5.53 -4.82 6.18
CA ILE A 10 4.08 -5.04 6.20
C ILE A 10 3.56 -5.00 4.75
N ILE A 11 2.56 -5.82 4.49
CA ILE A 11 1.82 -5.86 3.22
C ILE A 11 0.38 -5.49 3.53
N ILE A 12 -0.20 -4.59 2.75
CA ILE A 12 -1.60 -4.15 2.91
C ILE A 12 -2.42 -4.51 1.68
N ASP A 13 -3.74 -4.59 1.79
CA ASP A 13 -4.65 -4.77 0.65
C ASP A 13 -5.29 -3.44 0.23
N ALA A 14 -6.02 -3.47 -0.88
CA ALA A 14 -6.90 -2.38 -1.31
C ALA A 14 -8.36 -2.84 -1.28
N ALA A 15 -9.28 -1.90 -1.07
CA ALA A 15 -10.71 -2.24 -0.98
C ALA A 15 -11.33 -2.60 -2.34
N GLY A 16 -10.80 -2.03 -3.44
CA GLY A 16 -11.33 -2.24 -4.80
C GLY A 16 -10.26 -2.06 -5.88
N ALA A 17 -10.72 -1.81 -7.12
CA ALA A 17 -9.86 -1.70 -8.30
C ALA A 17 -9.11 -0.37 -8.44
N GLU A 18 -9.51 0.63 -7.66
CA GLU A 18 -8.87 1.94 -7.61
C GLU A 18 -8.62 2.31 -6.14
N LEU A 19 -7.49 2.96 -5.88
CA LEU A 19 -7.20 3.47 -4.54
C LEU A 19 -8.04 4.72 -4.24
N THR A 20 -8.61 4.77 -3.05
CA THR A 20 -9.19 6.02 -2.55
C THR A 20 -8.09 6.98 -2.08
N LYS A 21 -8.43 8.26 -1.90
CA LYS A 21 -7.49 9.26 -1.37
C LYS A 21 -7.00 8.91 0.04
N GLU A 22 -7.85 8.26 0.83
CA GLU A 22 -7.54 7.80 2.17
C GLU A 22 -6.55 6.64 2.14
N GLU A 23 -6.73 5.67 1.23
CA GLU A 23 -5.81 4.55 1.05
C GLU A 23 -4.45 5.01 0.54
N GLU A 24 -4.41 5.98 -0.38
CA GLU A 24 -3.15 6.60 -0.80
C GLU A 24 -2.45 7.33 0.36
N ALA A 25 -3.21 8.06 1.18
CA ALA A 25 -2.66 8.77 2.33
C ALA A 25 -2.08 7.78 3.35
N LEU A 26 -2.77 6.67 3.59
CA LEU A 26 -2.30 5.59 4.45
C LEU A 26 -1.01 4.96 3.91
N PHE A 27 -0.96 4.65 2.61
CA PHE A 27 0.24 4.11 1.97
C PHE A 27 1.44 5.06 2.10
N ARG A 28 1.22 6.36 1.90
CA ARG A 28 2.27 7.38 2.05
C ARG A 28 2.77 7.50 3.50
N ALA A 29 1.88 7.38 4.49
CA ALA A 29 2.21 7.48 5.90
C ALA A 29 2.92 6.21 6.42
N GLU A 30 2.36 5.05 6.10
CA GLU A 30 2.82 3.76 6.64
C GLU A 30 4.00 3.17 5.87
N LYS A 31 4.18 3.55 4.60
CA LYS A 31 5.27 3.07 3.73
C LYS A 31 5.39 1.54 3.77
N PRO A 32 4.33 0.78 3.46
CA PRO A 32 4.38 -0.67 3.45
C PRO A 32 5.33 -1.17 2.35
N ALA A 33 5.81 -2.41 2.49
CA ALA A 33 6.68 -3.04 1.51
C ALA A 33 5.97 -3.37 0.19
N GLY A 34 4.64 -3.42 0.19
CA GLY A 34 3.83 -3.64 -1.01
C GLY A 34 2.35 -3.85 -0.73
N PHE A 35 1.64 -4.21 -1.79
CA PHE A 35 0.23 -4.59 -1.76
C PHE A 35 0.03 -6.08 -2.04
N ILE A 36 -0.98 -6.67 -1.40
CA ILE A 36 -1.56 -7.94 -1.83
C ILE A 36 -2.82 -7.68 -2.64
N LEU A 37 -2.93 -8.30 -3.82
CA LEU A 37 -4.08 -8.16 -4.70
C LEU A 37 -4.98 -9.39 -4.60
N PHE A 38 -6.28 -9.15 -4.51
CA PHE A 38 -7.34 -10.15 -4.57
C PHE A 38 -8.18 -9.96 -5.83
N LYS A 39 -9.09 -10.90 -6.11
CA LYS A 39 -9.98 -10.85 -7.27
C LYS A 39 -10.86 -9.59 -7.36
N ARG A 40 -11.07 -8.88 -6.25
CA ARG A 40 -11.86 -7.63 -6.17
C ARG A 40 -11.07 -6.38 -6.56
N ASN A 41 -9.77 -6.51 -6.69
CA ASN A 41 -8.82 -5.46 -7.04
C ASN A 41 -8.54 -5.45 -8.54
#